data_AF-S5MGK0-F1
#
_entry.id   AF-S5MGK0-F1
#
_cell.length_a   1.000
_cell.length_b   1.000
_cell.length_c   1.000
_cell.angle_alpha   90.00
_cell.angle_beta   90.00
_cell.angle_gamma   90.00
#
_symmetry.space_group_name_H-M   'P 1'
#
loop_
_entity.id
_entity.type
_entity.pdbx_description
1 polymer ?
#
loop_
_entity_poly.entity_id
_entity_poly.type
_entity_poly.pdbx_seq_one_letter_code
_entity_poly.pdbx_strand_id
1 'polypeptide(L)'
;MKEVFNSVNTLLNNIVPKEINYVFKEKFETENTFEFILLIEKNNLNFFGKNQSEGLLEIILTILNSEIGKFKKEIIITLEVFEDYVW
;
A
#
# COMPACT_ATOMS: atom_id res chain seq x y z
N MET A 1 15.29 0.88 -1.08
CA MET A 1 14.14 -0.05 -0.97
C MET A 1 13.79 -0.53 0.45
N LYS A 2 14.64 -1.36 1.09
CA LYS A 2 14.24 -2.19 2.25
C LYS A 2 13.77 -1.44 3.50
N GLU A 3 14.39 -0.31 3.85
CA GLU A 3 13.93 0.52 4.97
C GLU A 3 12.53 1.10 4.72
N VAL A 4 12.30 1.62 3.50
CA VAL A 4 10.99 2.17 3.11
C VAL A 4 9.93 1.08 3.18
N PHE A 5 10.21 -0.10 2.62
CA PHE A 5 9.30 -1.24 2.71
C PHE A 5 8.92 -1.57 4.16
N ASN A 6 9.90 -1.67 5.06
CA ASN A 6 9.66 -1.99 6.46
C ASN A 6 8.83 -0.91 7.17
N SER A 7 9.08 0.37 6.87
CA SER A 7 8.29 1.48 7.42
C SER A 7 6.84 1.42 6.95
N VAL A 8 6.61 1.23 5.65
CA VAL A 8 5.25 1.11 5.09
C VAL A 8 4.54 -0.13 5.66
N ASN A 9 5.23 -1.27 5.72
CA ASN A 9 4.67 -2.50 6.27
C ASN A 9 4.32 -2.37 7.75
N THR A 10 5.15 -1.67 8.54
CA THR A 10 4.87 -1.40 9.95
C THR A 10 3.66 -0.48 10.10
N LEU A 11 3.57 0.56 9.28
CA LEU A 11 2.43 1.47 9.27
C LEU A 11 1.12 0.73 8.93
N LEU A 12 1.14 -0.12 7.89
CA LEU A 12 -0.01 -0.95 7.53
C LEU A 12 -0.43 -1.88 8.68
N ASN A 13 0.53 -2.57 9.32
CA ASN A 13 0.24 -3.46 10.46
C ASN A 13 -0.37 -2.73 11.68
N ASN A 14 -0.12 -1.42 11.82
CA ASN A 14 -0.67 -0.62 12.93
C ASN A 14 -2.06 -0.04 12.62
N ILE A 15 -2.39 0.17 11.34
CA ILE A 15 -3.62 0.84 10.92
C ILE A 15 -4.68 -0.17 10.48
N VAL A 16 -4.26 -1.23 9.78
CA VAL A 16 -5.18 -2.22 9.21
C VAL A 16 -5.65 -3.16 10.32
N PRO A 17 -6.98 -3.32 10.51
CA PRO A 17 -7.55 -4.30 11.44
C PRO A 17 -7.03 -5.71 11.17
N LYS A 18 -6.78 -6.49 12.23
CA LYS A 18 -6.25 -7.86 12.13
C LYS A 18 -7.18 -8.84 11.41
N GLU A 19 -8.47 -8.49 11.29
CA GLU A 19 -9.47 -9.28 10.58
C GLU A 19 -9.35 -9.16 9.05
N ILE A 20 -8.62 -8.15 8.56
CA ILE A 20 -8.44 -7.90 7.13
C ILE A 20 -7.16 -8.58 6.66
N ASN A 21 -7.32 -9.60 5.82
CA ASN A 21 -6.19 -10.23 5.14
C ASN A 21 -5.70 -9.33 3.99
N TYR A 22 -4.39 -9.09 3.96
CA TYR A 22 -3.72 -8.42 2.87
C TYR A 22 -2.31 -8.96 2.69
N VAL A 23 -1.74 -8.74 1.51
CA VAL A 23 -0.35 -9.07 1.20
C VAL A 23 0.32 -7.82 0.62
N PHE A 24 1.37 -7.35 1.28
CA PHE A 24 2.17 -6.21 0.82
C PHE A 24 3.50 -6.69 0.25
N LYS A 25 3.84 -6.27 -0.98
CA LYS A 25 5.03 -6.71 -1.71
C LYS A 25 5.76 -5.55 -2.38
N GLU A 26 7.08 -5.69 -2.48
CA GLU A 26 7.92 -4.85 -3.32
C GLU A 26 7.68 -5.20 -4.79
N LYS A 27 7.61 -4.19 -5.66
CA LYS A 27 7.47 -4.37 -7.11
C LYS A 27 8.78 -4.05 -7.82
N PHE A 28 9.19 -2.78 -7.85
CA PHE A 28 10.50 -2.34 -8.33
C PHE A 28 10.85 -0.92 -7.84
N GLU A 29 12.14 -0.58 -7.88
CA GLU A 29 12.65 0.75 -7.57
C GLU A 29 13.06 1.45 -8.88
N THR A 30 12.67 2.71 -9.05
CA THR A 30 13.21 3.56 -10.12
C THR A 30 14.06 4.68 -9.53
N GLU A 31 14.63 5.53 -10.40
CA GLU A 31 15.35 6.73 -9.96
C GLU A 31 14.47 7.70 -9.16
N ASN A 32 13.16 7.71 -9.43
CA ASN A 32 12.22 8.68 -8.86
C ASN A 32 11.14 8.05 -7.97
N THR A 33 10.95 6.73 -8.01
CA THR A 33 9.83 6.08 -7.34
C THR A 33 10.22 4.79 -6.60
N PHE A 34 9.53 4.53 -5.49
CA PHE A 34 9.44 3.23 -4.87
C PHE A 34 8.04 2.66 -5.18
N GLU A 35 7.97 1.58 -5.96
CA GLU A 35 6.70 0.93 -6.28
C GLU A 35 6.46 -0.31 -5.42
N PHE A 36 5.27 -0.38 -4.85
CA PHE A 36 4.78 -1.49 -4.05
C PHE A 36 3.41 -1.97 -4.54
N ILE A 37 3.08 -3.21 -4.22
CA ILE A 37 1.77 -3.81 -4.48
C ILE A 37 1.12 -4.16 -3.14
N LEU A 38 -0.14 -3.76 -2.98
CA LEU A 38 -1.00 -4.18 -1.89
C LEU A 38 -2.12 -5.06 -2.47
N LEU A 39 -2.03 -6.35 -2.21
CA LEU A 39 -3.03 -7.35 -2.59
C LEU A 39 -4.06 -7.49 -1.46
N ILE A 40 -5.34 -7.35 -1.79
CA ILE A 40 -6.45 -7.45 -0.84
C ILE A 40 -7.54 -8.37 -1.36
N GLU A 41 -8.35 -8.92 -0.46
CA GLU A 41 -9.60 -9.58 -0.81
C GLU A 41 -10.66 -8.56 -1.28
N LYS A 42 -11.54 -8.97 -2.20
CA LYS A 42 -12.58 -8.11 -2.80
C LYS A 42 -13.56 -7.50 -1.79
N ASN A 43 -13.87 -8.21 -0.72
CA ASN A 43 -14.69 -7.75 0.41
C ASN A 43 -14.09 -6.51 1.12
N ASN A 44 -12.76 -6.34 1.07
CA ASN A 44 -12.02 -5.29 1.76
C ASN A 44 -11.75 -4.07 0.87
N LEU A 45 -12.19 -4.08 -0.39
CA LEU A 45 -11.99 -2.99 -1.34
C LEU A 45 -12.48 -1.64 -0.82
N ASN A 46 -13.64 -1.63 -0.15
CA ASN A 46 -14.21 -0.40 0.41
C ASN A 46 -13.37 0.19 1.55
N PHE A 47 -12.61 -0.65 2.27
CA PHE A 47 -11.75 -0.20 3.37
C PHE A 47 -10.48 0.49 2.82
N PHE A 48 -9.86 -0.10 1.79
CA PHE A 48 -8.64 0.46 1.21
C PHE A 48 -8.90 1.57 0.19
N GLY A 49 -10.11 1.64 -0.38
CA GLY A 49 -10.55 2.65 -1.34
C GLY A 49 -10.96 2.01 -2.67
N LYS A 50 -12.18 2.31 -3.12
CA LYS A 50 -12.73 1.82 -4.40
C LYS A 50 -12.11 2.53 -5.62
N ASN A 51 -11.71 3.79 -5.43
CA ASN A 51 -10.93 4.62 -6.34
C ASN A 51 -9.80 5.26 -5.50
N GLN A 52 -8.63 5.47 -6.07
CA GLN A 52 -7.38 5.87 -5.39
C GLN A 52 -7.42 7.20 -4.59
N SER A 53 -8.58 7.82 -4.44
CA SER A 53 -8.78 9.21 -4.03
C SER A 53 -9.78 9.41 -2.87
N GLU A 54 -10.23 8.34 -2.18
CA GLU A 54 -11.07 8.47 -0.96
C GLU A 54 -10.81 7.35 0.09
N GLY A 55 -9.68 6.63 -0.03
CA GLY A 55 -9.42 5.41 0.76
C GLY A 55 -8.31 5.55 1.80
N LEU A 56 -8.22 4.56 2.70
CA LEU A 56 -7.11 4.42 3.66
C LEU A 56 -5.74 4.52 2.98
N LEU A 57 -5.63 4.00 1.75
CA LEU A 57 -4.42 4.05 0.95
C LEU A 57 -3.95 5.48 0.65
N GLU A 58 -4.86 6.40 0.34
CA GLU A 58 -4.49 7.78 0.04
C GLU A 58 -3.96 8.49 1.29
N ILE A 59 -4.59 8.25 2.44
CA ILE A 59 -4.13 8.79 3.73
C ILE A 59 -2.73 8.25 4.05
N ILE A 60 -2.53 6.95 3.87
CA ILE A 60 -1.24 6.29 4.07
C ILE A 60 -0.19 6.88 3.11
N LEU A 61 -0.49 6.97 1.82
CA LEU A 61 0.41 7.55 0.82
C LEU A 61 0.73 9.01 1.13
N THR A 62 -0.24 9.79 1.61
CA THR A 62 -0.04 11.19 2.02
C THR A 62 0.89 11.31 3.21
N ILE A 63 0.68 10.51 4.26
CA ILE A 63 1.57 10.47 5.43
C ILE A 63 2.97 10.05 5.02
N LEU A 64 3.06 8.96 4.25
CA LEU A 64 4.34 8.44 3.78
C LEU A 64 5.08 9.45 2.91
N ASN A 65 4.45 10.04 1.90
CA ASN A 65 5.10 11.02 1.04
C ASN A 65 5.42 12.33 1.78
N SER A 66 4.68 12.68 2.83
CA SER A 66 5.03 13.80 3.72
C SER A 66 6.27 13.51 4.56
N GLU A 67 6.39 12.31 5.14
CA GLU A 67 7.58 11.91 5.91
C GLU A 67 8.78 11.59 5.01
N ILE A 68 8.53 11.09 3.80
CA ILE A 68 9.49 10.58 2.83
C ILE A 68 9.88 11.64 1.79
N GLY A 69 9.34 12.85 1.88
CA GLY A 69 9.90 14.05 1.23
C GLY A 69 11.41 14.25 1.51
N LYS A 70 11.97 13.57 2.52
CA LYS A 70 13.42 13.46 2.78
C LYS A 70 14.19 12.60 1.77
N PHE A 71 13.57 11.64 1.08
CA PHE A 71 14.23 10.64 0.23
C PHE A 71 14.24 11.00 -1.27
N LYS A 72 13.69 12.17 -1.67
CA LYS A 72 13.60 12.64 -3.07
C LYS A 72 12.89 11.69 -4.05
N LYS A 73 12.28 10.61 -3.58
CA LYS A 73 11.54 9.64 -4.38
C LYS A 73 10.11 9.52 -3.87
N GLU A 74 9.17 9.39 -4.79
CA GLU A 74 7.75 9.21 -4.51
C GLU A 74 7.43 7.74 -4.20
N ILE A 75 6.51 7.50 -3.26
CA ILE A 75 5.98 6.16 -3.00
C ILE A 75 4.69 5.95 -3.76
N ILE A 76 4.63 4.86 -4.49
CA ILE A 76 3.45 4.42 -5.23
C ILE A 76 3.06 3.04 -4.70
N ILE A 77 1.80 2.91 -4.28
CA ILE A 77 1.21 1.63 -3.88
C ILE A 77 0.08 1.32 -4.85
N THR A 78 0.24 0.27 -5.65
CA THR A 78 -0.84 -0.26 -6.50
C THR A 78 -1.70 -1.21 -5.69
N LEU A 79 -3.01 -0.98 -5.69
CA LEU A 79 -3.99 -1.89 -5.10
C LEU A 79 -4.37 -2.97 -6.12
N GLU A 80 -4.15 -4.23 -5.76
CA GLU A 80 -4.61 -5.38 -6.53
C GLU A 80 -5.64 -6.17 -5.72
N VAL A 81 -6.67 -6.66 -6.41
CA VAL A 81 -7.74 -7.42 -5.78
C VAL A 81 -7.58 -8.87 -6.16
N PHE A 82 -7.46 -9.73 -5.17
CA PHE A 82 -7.57 -11.16 -5.39
C PHE A 82 -9.06 -11.49 -5.59
N GLU A 83 -9.45 -11.78 -6.83
CA GLU A 83 -10.68 -12.51 -7.08
C GLU A 83 -10.34 -13.99 -6.87
N ASP A 84 -10.98 -14.63 -5.89
CA ASP A 84 -10.99 -16.08 -5.80
C ASP A 84 -11.47 -16.62 -7.15
N TYR A 85 -10.54 -17.09 -7.97
CA TYR A 85 -10.89 -18.03 -9.02
C TYR A 85 -11.28 -19.30 -8.29
N VAL A 86 -12.59 -19.51 -8.16
CA VAL A 86 -13.17 -20.79 -7.76
C VAL A 86 -12.73 -21.81 -8.82
N TRP A 87 -11.82 -22.71 -8.46
CA TRP A 87 -11.49 -23.91 -9.24
C TRP A 87 -12.51 -25.01 -8.98
#